data_AF-A0A1Q9TY13-F1
#
_entry.id   AF-A0A1Q9TY13-F1
#
_cell.length_a   1.000
_cell.length_b   1.000
_cell.length_c   1.000
_cell.angle_alpha   90.00
_cell.angle_beta   90.00
_cell.angle_gamma   90.00
#
_symmetry.space_group_name_H-M   'P 1'
#
loop_
_entity.id
_entity.type
_entity.pdbx_description
1 polymer ?
#
loop_
_entity_poly.entity_id
_entity_poly.type
_entity_poly.pdbx_seq_one_letter_code
_entity_poly.pdbx_strand_id
1 'polypeptide(L)'
;MTPALVWEVTAHLCLLSDTHVGAAQAGARHAAESDLDLHVDRDPRTGAPRLRATTLAGLLRHELAERTGDPDRVGTLLGSAEPRTETGQRVLPPRPSALDLDDAQAVLPGGTTVAVRAGTRVDPATGAVRPGRTWQWEILPAGTVLTAHLRLRVPTPADESGLLELLVLAAGGLDGLGAGAHVGGRTGRGYGAVRVTRWTARRYDLTDEHGWFAHHARTWAERWSRDAAVPGPPPVEESGAGVPGTGRADLLTALRGELAARGRSPAVAGPAVLAPAADRRRRAELHLALAVGERTPPPVGDGSVDDVGERRDGVGPLPDPRPGLLMIGDAPTGDRISSVDRAHRRRPVGAAADPTDVRLAPVLGDTALFSLFKRVAARLVRDTAEHLGGPSSLWRHWHAHWWGADAERGVPRPSRVRLRATPVLTGGAPLTTTRLTVDALFGDAVDGRLFTTDLHCGGAAEAVLDVREPDEAVLGLLTLLVRELATVPFETLGAGTGSGNGRVTATGAAVTIHPGDGGPARTVDLTAAVFAPASPEAATARRWLAALHARLAPADPSGGDR
;
A
#
# COMPACT_ATOMS: atom_id res chain seq x y z
N MET A 1 -16.56 -12.20 33.26
CA MET A 1 -15.58 -11.84 34.31
C MET A 1 -15.45 -10.33 34.33
N THR A 2 -15.54 -9.72 35.51
CA THR A 2 -15.31 -8.28 35.69
C THR A 2 -13.80 -8.01 35.61
N PRO A 3 -13.32 -7.04 34.82
CA PRO A 3 -11.89 -6.77 34.75
C PRO A 3 -11.38 -6.14 36.04
N ALA A 4 -10.19 -6.58 36.49
CA ALA A 4 -9.49 -5.93 37.59
C ALA A 4 -8.88 -4.60 37.15
N LEU A 5 -8.38 -4.52 35.91
CA LEU A 5 -7.78 -3.31 35.36
C LEU A 5 -8.36 -3.00 33.99
N VAL A 6 -8.42 -1.70 33.66
CA VAL A 6 -8.81 -1.22 32.34
C VAL A 6 -7.78 -0.22 31.85
N TRP A 7 -7.32 -0.43 30.63
CA TRP A 7 -6.50 0.51 29.88
C TRP A 7 -7.34 1.18 28.80
N GLU A 8 -7.38 2.50 28.81
CA GLU A 8 -7.93 3.31 27.73
C GLU A 8 -6.77 3.81 26.88
N VAL A 9 -6.74 3.42 25.62
CA VAL A 9 -5.69 3.79 24.67
C VAL A 9 -6.34 4.48 23.48
N THR A 10 -5.84 5.66 23.12
CA THR A 10 -6.33 6.39 21.95
C THR A 10 -5.23 6.47 20.90
N ALA A 11 -5.59 6.18 19.64
CA ALA A 11 -4.69 6.19 18.50
C ALA A 11 -5.20 7.17 17.44
N HIS A 12 -4.33 8.10 17.01
CA HIS A 12 -4.64 9.03 15.91
C HIS A 12 -4.09 8.46 14.62
N LEU A 13 -4.91 7.73 13.88
CA LEU A 13 -4.54 7.11 12.60
C LEU A 13 -4.61 8.15 11.48
N CYS A 14 -3.48 8.49 10.89
CA CYS A 14 -3.42 9.36 9.71
C CYS A 14 -3.31 8.52 8.44
N LEU A 15 -4.17 8.79 7.48
CA LEU A 15 -4.05 8.24 6.14
C LEU A 15 -2.85 8.85 5.43
N LEU A 16 -1.95 8.01 4.95
CA LEU A 16 -0.79 8.40 4.13
C LEU A 16 -1.10 8.36 2.63
N SER A 17 -2.13 7.60 2.26
CA SER A 17 -2.69 7.62 0.91
C SER A 17 -4.21 7.55 0.97
N ASP A 18 -4.80 8.07 -0.10
CA ASP A 18 -6.24 8.02 -0.32
C ASP A 18 -6.81 6.61 -0.08
N THR A 19 -8.02 6.52 0.46
CA THR A 19 -8.70 5.24 0.70
C THR A 19 -10.19 5.30 0.45
N HIS A 20 -10.76 4.13 0.17
CA HIS A 20 -12.19 3.92 0.20
C HIS A 20 -12.54 2.99 1.36
N VAL A 21 -13.27 3.48 2.36
CA VAL A 21 -13.85 2.64 3.41
C VAL A 21 -15.33 2.46 3.07
N GLY A 22 -15.69 1.32 2.48
CA GLY A 22 -17.06 1.10 2.02
C GLY A 22 -18.06 0.91 3.15
N ALA A 23 -19.28 1.39 2.96
CA ALA A 23 -20.39 1.12 3.88
C ALA A 23 -20.73 -0.38 3.89
N ALA A 24 -20.95 -0.97 5.08
CA ALA A 24 -21.53 -2.32 5.16
C ALA A 24 -23.05 -2.21 4.95
N GLN A 25 -23.46 -1.94 3.72
CA GLN A 25 -24.87 -2.01 3.31
C GLN A 25 -25.15 -3.35 2.62
N ALA A 26 -26.29 -3.96 2.95
CA ALA A 26 -26.78 -5.20 2.36
C ALA A 26 -27.44 -5.01 0.97
N GLY A 27 -27.50 -3.77 0.48
CA GLY A 27 -28.08 -3.45 -0.83
C GLY A 27 -27.19 -3.90 -1.98
N ALA A 28 -27.81 -4.27 -3.11
CA ALA A 28 -27.06 -4.52 -4.34
C ALA A 28 -26.26 -3.27 -4.70
N ARG A 29 -24.99 -3.45 -5.09
CA ARG A 29 -24.03 -2.39 -5.45
C ARG A 29 -24.51 -1.40 -6.54
N HIS A 30 -25.68 -1.65 -7.14
CA HIS A 30 -26.29 -0.91 -8.25
C HIS A 30 -27.78 -0.57 -7.99
N ALA A 31 -28.26 -0.65 -6.76
CA ALA A 31 -29.66 -0.37 -6.45
C ALA A 31 -29.90 1.11 -6.08
N ALA A 32 -30.42 1.84 -7.07
CA ALA A 32 -31.29 3.01 -7.00
C ALA A 32 -30.72 4.39 -6.55
N GLU A 33 -30.94 5.37 -7.44
CA GLU A 33 -30.98 6.84 -7.25
C GLU A 33 -29.68 7.68 -7.24
N SER A 34 -28.47 7.10 -7.29
CA SER A 34 -27.22 7.91 -7.41
C SER A 34 -26.28 7.41 -8.50
N ASP A 35 -25.60 8.33 -9.21
CA ASP A 35 -24.54 8.04 -10.19
C ASP A 35 -23.24 7.47 -9.56
N LEU A 36 -23.21 7.32 -8.23
CA LEU A 36 -22.11 6.78 -7.45
C LEU A 36 -22.34 5.31 -7.10
N ASP A 37 -21.36 4.44 -7.42
CA ASP A 37 -21.46 3.00 -7.15
C ASP A 37 -21.06 2.63 -5.72
N LEU A 38 -20.13 3.38 -5.11
CA LEU A 38 -19.59 3.05 -3.78
C LEU A 38 -19.37 4.30 -2.94
N HIS A 39 -20.22 4.46 -1.92
CA HIS A 39 -20.11 5.51 -0.91
C HIS A 39 -19.16 5.12 0.22
N VAL A 40 -18.48 6.11 0.82
CA VAL A 40 -17.74 5.89 2.06
C VAL A 40 -18.70 5.67 3.23
N ASP A 41 -18.29 4.84 4.19
CA ASP A 41 -19.04 4.60 5.42
C ASP A 41 -19.12 5.88 6.25
N ARG A 42 -20.33 6.20 6.71
CA ARG A 42 -20.61 7.39 7.50
C ARG A 42 -21.30 7.01 8.80
N ASP A 43 -21.09 7.83 9.83
CA ASP A 43 -21.90 7.82 11.03
C ASP A 43 -23.34 8.23 10.66
N PRO A 44 -24.36 7.39 10.93
CA PRO A 44 -25.74 7.67 10.55
C PRO A 44 -26.32 8.91 11.24
N ARG A 45 -25.77 9.34 12.38
CA ARG A 45 -26.27 10.48 13.14
C ARG A 45 -25.66 11.80 12.65
N THR A 46 -24.38 11.80 12.30
CA THR A 46 -23.65 13.03 11.95
C THR A 46 -23.40 13.17 10.44
N GLY A 47 -23.51 12.08 9.68
CA GLY A 47 -23.10 12.03 8.27
C GLY A 47 -21.58 12.10 8.05
N ALA A 48 -20.78 12.20 9.13
CA ALA A 48 -19.34 12.25 9.02
C ALA A 48 -18.77 10.90 8.58
N PRO A 49 -17.75 10.84 7.71
CA PRO A 49 -17.11 9.58 7.37
C PRO A 49 -16.49 8.92 8.61
N ARG A 50 -16.43 7.58 8.62
CA ARG A 50 -15.85 6.82 9.72
C ARG A 50 -15.13 5.56 9.25
N LEU A 51 -14.24 5.07 10.09
CA LEU A 51 -13.69 3.71 10.03
C LEU A 51 -14.35 2.87 11.11
N ARG A 52 -14.93 1.73 10.73
CA ARG A 52 -15.59 0.86 11.72
C ARG A 52 -14.58 0.18 12.63
N ALA A 53 -14.98 -0.03 13.87
CA ALA A 53 -14.23 -0.80 14.88
C ALA A 53 -13.83 -2.18 14.34
N THR A 54 -14.72 -2.82 13.57
CA THR A 54 -14.47 -4.15 12.98
C THR A 54 -13.34 -4.14 11.95
N THR A 55 -13.17 -3.06 11.19
CA THR A 55 -12.06 -2.92 10.24
C THR A 55 -10.73 -2.79 10.98
N LEU A 56 -10.68 -1.95 12.01
CA LEU A 56 -9.47 -1.78 12.83
C LEU A 56 -9.13 -3.06 13.60
N ALA A 57 -10.14 -3.73 14.18
CA ALA A 57 -9.95 -5.02 14.83
C ALA A 57 -9.42 -6.08 13.86
N GLY A 58 -9.91 -6.11 12.62
CA GLY A 58 -9.40 -6.98 11.56
C GLY A 58 -7.94 -6.70 11.22
N LEU A 59 -7.57 -5.42 11.13
CA LEU A 59 -6.19 -5.00 10.88
C LEU A 59 -5.23 -5.43 12.00
N LEU A 60 -5.57 -5.12 13.26
CA LEU A 60 -4.77 -5.53 14.41
C LEU A 60 -4.67 -7.06 14.53
N ARG A 61 -5.76 -7.78 14.21
CA ARG A 61 -5.79 -9.25 14.18
C ARG A 61 -4.80 -9.79 13.16
N HIS A 62 -4.79 -9.21 11.96
CA HIS A 62 -3.91 -9.63 10.89
C HIS A 62 -2.44 -9.38 11.24
N GLU A 63 -2.12 -8.18 11.74
CA GLU A 63 -0.75 -7.85 12.17
C GLU A 63 -0.26 -8.75 13.29
N LEU A 64 -1.09 -9.01 14.31
CA LEU A 64 -0.72 -9.90 15.41
C LEU A 64 -0.52 -11.34 14.92
N ALA A 65 -1.39 -11.83 14.03
CA ALA A 65 -1.30 -13.17 13.46
C ALA A 65 -0.02 -13.34 12.63
N GLU A 66 0.31 -12.37 11.76
CA GLU A 66 1.51 -12.46 10.92
C GLU A 66 2.81 -12.37 11.73
N ARG A 67 2.81 -11.62 12.85
CA ARG A 67 4.01 -11.46 13.69
C ARG A 67 4.26 -12.64 14.62
N THR A 68 3.18 -13.23 15.16
CA THR A 68 3.29 -14.28 16.17
C THR A 68 3.21 -15.68 15.56
N GLY A 69 2.47 -15.86 14.47
CA GLY A 69 2.10 -17.18 13.96
C GLY A 69 1.26 -18.00 14.95
N ASP A 70 0.73 -17.37 16.00
CA ASP A 70 0.15 -18.03 17.16
C ASP A 70 -1.34 -17.65 17.29
N PRO A 71 -2.27 -18.54 16.92
CA PRO A 71 -3.70 -18.26 16.99
C PRO A 71 -4.21 -18.10 18.43
N ASP A 72 -3.53 -18.69 19.44
CA ASP A 72 -3.92 -18.53 20.84
C ASP A 72 -3.62 -17.12 21.34
N ARG A 73 -2.47 -16.54 20.96
CA ARG A 73 -2.15 -15.14 21.25
C ARG A 73 -3.13 -14.18 20.60
N VAL A 74 -3.51 -14.44 19.35
CA VAL A 74 -4.53 -13.66 18.65
C VAL A 74 -5.89 -13.75 19.35
N GLY A 75 -6.31 -14.95 19.72
CA GLY A 75 -7.56 -15.19 20.44
C GLY A 75 -7.56 -14.57 21.84
N THR A 76 -6.41 -14.48 22.50
CA THR A 76 -6.26 -13.87 23.83
C THR A 76 -6.53 -12.36 23.80
N LEU A 77 -6.00 -11.64 22.80
CA LEU A 77 -6.23 -10.20 22.68
C LEU A 77 -7.58 -9.88 22.03
N LEU A 78 -7.86 -10.47 20.86
CA LEU A 78 -8.93 -10.07 19.94
C LEU A 78 -10.14 -11.02 19.94
N GLY A 79 -10.13 -12.02 20.81
CA GLY A 79 -11.17 -13.04 20.91
C GLY A 79 -11.17 -14.04 19.76
N SER A 80 -11.93 -15.11 19.93
CA SER A 80 -12.21 -16.13 18.91
C SER A 80 -13.71 -16.42 18.84
N ALA A 81 -14.26 -16.44 17.63
CA ALA A 81 -15.61 -16.97 17.39
C ALA A 81 -15.56 -18.51 17.32
N GLU A 82 -16.70 -19.17 17.51
CA GLU A 82 -16.82 -20.63 17.30
C GLU A 82 -16.21 -21.04 15.94
N PRO A 83 -15.47 -22.15 15.86
CA PRO A 83 -14.97 -22.63 14.59
C PRO A 83 -16.11 -23.23 13.76
N ARG A 84 -16.20 -22.80 12.50
CA ARG A 84 -16.80 -23.61 11.44
C ARG A 84 -15.81 -24.70 11.04
N THR A 85 -16.13 -25.96 11.30
CA THR A 85 -15.39 -27.09 10.72
C THR A 85 -16.10 -27.63 9.49
N GLU A 86 -15.43 -27.63 8.34
CA GLU A 86 -15.53 -28.73 7.36
C GLU A 86 -14.43 -29.77 7.56
N THR A 87 -13.34 -29.47 8.31
CA THR A 87 -12.20 -30.38 8.45
C THR A 87 -11.64 -30.41 9.87
N GLY A 88 -12.15 -31.33 10.70
CA GLY A 88 -11.47 -32.11 11.76
C GLY A 88 -10.43 -31.50 12.73
N GLN A 89 -10.15 -30.20 12.73
CA GLN A 89 -9.19 -29.58 13.64
C GLN A 89 -9.80 -29.25 15.00
N ARG A 90 -8.96 -29.35 16.04
CA ARG A 90 -9.31 -29.16 17.45
C ARG A 90 -9.94 -27.77 17.65
N VAL A 91 -11.21 -27.78 18.01
CA VAL A 91 -12.02 -26.59 18.26
C VAL A 91 -11.64 -25.98 19.60
N LEU A 92 -11.00 -24.82 19.59
CA LEU A 92 -10.84 -24.00 20.80
C LEU A 92 -12.22 -23.43 21.19
N PRO A 93 -12.60 -23.43 22.49
CA PRO A 93 -13.84 -22.80 22.92
C PRO A 93 -13.82 -21.30 22.59
N PRO A 94 -14.99 -20.69 22.31
CA PRO A 94 -15.06 -19.25 22.03
C PRO A 94 -14.50 -18.46 23.22
N ARG A 95 -13.59 -17.53 22.91
CA ARG A 95 -12.97 -16.66 23.92
C ARG A 95 -13.42 -15.21 23.70
N PRO A 96 -13.91 -14.52 24.74
CA PRO A 96 -14.20 -13.10 24.64
C PRO A 96 -12.91 -12.31 24.37
N SER A 97 -13.03 -11.21 23.62
CA SER A 97 -11.88 -10.33 23.39
C SER A 97 -11.50 -9.58 24.67
N ALA A 98 -10.20 -9.45 24.92
CA ALA A 98 -9.67 -8.54 25.92
C ALA A 98 -9.67 -7.08 25.43
N LEU A 99 -9.73 -6.84 24.12
CA LEU A 99 -9.62 -5.51 23.51
C LEU A 99 -10.94 -5.11 22.84
N ASP A 100 -11.62 -4.12 23.41
CA ASP A 100 -12.75 -3.47 22.76
C ASP A 100 -12.25 -2.30 21.90
N LEU A 101 -12.92 -2.05 20.77
CA LEU A 101 -12.63 -0.95 19.87
C LEU A 101 -13.93 -0.20 19.54
N ASP A 102 -13.83 1.12 19.45
CA ASP A 102 -14.92 1.97 18.98
C ASP A 102 -14.72 2.34 17.49
N ASP A 103 -15.81 2.71 16.82
CA ASP A 103 -15.73 3.30 15.47
C ASP A 103 -14.91 4.58 15.54
N ALA A 104 -14.05 4.83 14.55
CA ALA A 104 -13.21 6.02 14.48
C ALA A 104 -13.81 7.02 13.49
N GLN A 105 -14.24 8.18 13.96
CA GLN A 105 -14.71 9.26 13.07
C GLN A 105 -13.53 9.90 12.33
N ALA A 106 -13.76 10.25 11.06
CA ALA A 106 -12.77 10.88 10.20
C ALA A 106 -12.82 12.41 10.32
N VAL A 107 -11.65 13.01 10.47
CA VAL A 107 -11.42 14.45 10.36
C VAL A 107 -10.58 14.69 9.13
N LEU A 108 -11.15 15.37 8.13
CA LEU A 108 -10.47 15.68 6.88
C LEU A 108 -9.49 16.84 7.09
N PRO A 109 -8.34 16.85 6.37
CA PRO A 109 -7.41 17.97 6.43
C PRO A 109 -8.02 19.22 5.79
N GLY A 110 -7.58 20.40 6.25
CA GLY A 110 -8.09 21.69 5.79
C GLY A 110 -8.01 21.83 4.26
N GLY A 111 -9.07 22.39 3.65
CA GLY A 111 -9.12 22.60 2.20
C GLY A 111 -9.34 21.34 1.37
N THR A 112 -9.60 20.19 1.99
CA THR A 112 -9.94 18.94 1.30
C THR A 112 -11.40 18.51 1.54
N THR A 113 -11.92 17.69 0.65
CA THR A 113 -13.26 17.11 0.72
C THR A 113 -13.21 15.63 0.37
N VAL A 114 -14.30 14.90 0.65
CA VAL A 114 -14.48 13.53 0.13
C VAL A 114 -14.58 13.62 -1.39
N ALA A 115 -13.60 13.05 -2.10
CA ALA A 115 -13.55 13.12 -3.55
C ALA A 115 -14.27 11.92 -4.17
N VAL A 116 -14.98 12.13 -5.28
CA VAL A 116 -15.51 11.05 -6.12
C VAL A 116 -14.49 10.76 -7.21
N ARG A 117 -14.07 9.49 -7.33
CA ARG A 117 -13.19 9.04 -8.41
C ARG A 117 -13.94 8.16 -9.39
N ALA A 118 -13.63 8.29 -10.67
CA ALA A 118 -13.96 7.24 -11.64
C ALA A 118 -12.80 6.29 -11.86
N GLY A 119 -13.12 5.02 -12.10
CA GLY A 119 -12.19 4.06 -12.66
C GLY A 119 -12.81 3.29 -13.81
N THR A 120 -11.97 2.81 -14.69
CA THR A 120 -12.35 1.93 -15.79
C THR A 120 -11.60 0.61 -15.67
N ARG A 121 -12.25 -0.51 -16.00
CA ARG A 121 -11.55 -1.79 -16.08
C ARG A 121 -10.75 -1.89 -17.36
N VAL A 122 -9.46 -2.17 -17.23
CA VAL A 122 -8.58 -2.49 -18.36
C VAL A 122 -8.31 -3.99 -18.35
N ASP A 123 -8.47 -4.64 -19.49
CA ASP A 123 -8.08 -6.04 -19.66
C ASP A 123 -6.54 -6.14 -19.66
N PRO A 124 -5.93 -6.94 -18.77
CA PRO A 124 -4.48 -7.00 -18.67
C PRO A 124 -3.81 -7.63 -19.89
N ALA A 125 -4.51 -8.44 -20.68
CA ALA A 125 -3.94 -9.10 -21.86
C ALA A 125 -3.96 -8.23 -23.11
N THR A 126 -4.98 -7.37 -23.26
CA THR A 126 -5.17 -6.54 -24.46
C THR A 126 -4.88 -5.07 -24.22
N GLY A 127 -4.86 -4.62 -22.97
CA GLY A 127 -4.74 -3.20 -22.61
C GLY A 127 -5.99 -2.38 -22.92
N ALA A 128 -7.08 -2.99 -23.39
CA ALA A 128 -8.32 -2.31 -23.76
C ALA A 128 -9.24 -2.10 -22.54
N VAL A 129 -9.97 -0.98 -22.54
CA VAL A 129 -11.05 -0.75 -21.57
C VAL A 129 -12.21 -1.68 -21.89
N ARG A 130 -12.76 -2.37 -20.88
CA ARG A 130 -13.98 -3.17 -21.05
C ARG A 130 -15.21 -2.25 -21.00
N PRO A 131 -16.05 -2.20 -22.06
CA PRO A 131 -17.27 -1.40 -22.06
C PRO A 131 -18.19 -1.76 -20.88
N GLY A 132 -18.89 -0.76 -20.32
CA GLY A 132 -19.81 -0.95 -19.19
C GLY A 132 -19.14 -1.33 -17.86
N ARG A 133 -17.80 -1.25 -17.76
CA ARG A 133 -17.03 -1.50 -16.54
C ARG A 133 -16.35 -0.24 -16.03
N THR A 134 -17.09 0.87 -16.05
CA THR A 134 -16.74 2.09 -15.31
C THR A 134 -17.35 1.99 -13.92
N TRP A 135 -16.67 2.52 -12.92
CA TRP A 135 -17.26 2.70 -11.59
C TRP A 135 -16.90 4.06 -11.01
N GLN A 136 -17.76 4.59 -10.17
CA GLN A 136 -17.54 5.78 -9.38
C GLN A 136 -17.57 5.45 -7.89
N TRP A 137 -16.62 5.99 -7.14
CA TRP A 137 -16.51 5.72 -5.71
C TRP A 137 -15.94 6.90 -4.95
N GLU A 138 -16.45 7.10 -3.75
CA GLU A 138 -15.98 8.13 -2.84
C GLU A 138 -14.67 7.72 -2.16
N ILE A 139 -13.82 8.70 -1.91
CA ILE A 139 -12.47 8.51 -1.39
C ILE A 139 -12.20 9.51 -0.27
N LEU A 140 -11.69 8.99 0.84
CA LEU A 140 -11.07 9.79 1.88
C LEU A 140 -9.65 10.16 1.43
N PRO A 141 -9.30 11.45 1.41
CA PRO A 141 -7.97 11.88 0.99
C PRO A 141 -6.90 11.50 2.01
N ALA A 142 -5.65 11.39 1.55
CA ALA A 142 -4.49 11.40 2.43
C ALA A 142 -4.51 12.62 3.37
N GLY A 143 -3.94 12.48 4.56
CA GLY A 143 -3.97 13.47 5.65
C GLY A 143 -5.23 13.40 6.52
N THR A 144 -6.25 12.62 6.14
CA THR A 144 -7.41 12.36 7.00
C THR A 144 -6.98 11.66 8.28
N VAL A 145 -7.42 12.17 9.43
CA VAL A 145 -7.17 11.58 10.75
C VAL A 145 -8.41 10.84 11.24
N LEU A 146 -8.22 9.60 11.68
CA LEU A 146 -9.22 8.74 12.30
C LEU A 146 -8.82 8.53 13.76
N THR A 147 -9.64 8.97 14.69
CA THR A 147 -9.36 8.80 16.14
C THR A 147 -9.99 7.51 16.62
N ALA A 148 -9.16 6.50 16.89
CA ALA A 148 -9.61 5.22 17.41
C ALA A 148 -9.43 5.13 18.92
N HIS A 149 -10.49 4.76 19.62
CA HIS A 149 -10.45 4.46 21.04
C HIS A 149 -10.44 2.94 21.24
N LEU A 150 -9.45 2.47 22.00
CA LEU A 150 -9.22 1.09 22.34
C LEU A 150 -9.34 0.93 23.86
N ARG A 151 -10.01 -0.13 24.30
CA ARG A 151 -10.19 -0.44 25.72
C ARG A 151 -9.70 -1.85 25.98
N LEU A 152 -8.55 -1.97 26.62
CA LEU A 152 -7.97 -3.25 27.00
C LEU A 152 -8.41 -3.61 28.43
N ARG A 153 -9.19 -4.68 28.54
CA ARG A 153 -9.70 -5.26 29.78
C ARG A 153 -8.74 -6.34 30.27
N VAL A 154 -8.23 -6.16 31.48
CA VAL A 154 -7.30 -7.09 32.10
C VAL A 154 -8.02 -7.82 33.23
N PRO A 155 -8.29 -9.13 33.09
CA PRO A 155 -9.05 -9.89 34.09
C PRO A 155 -8.35 -9.92 35.45
N THR A 156 -7.05 -10.21 35.47
CA THR A 156 -6.24 -10.24 36.69
C THR A 156 -4.97 -9.42 36.50
N PRO A 157 -4.43 -8.77 37.55
CA PRO A 157 -3.18 -8.00 37.43
C PRO A 157 -1.98 -8.81 36.90
N ALA A 158 -2.00 -10.14 37.04
CA ALA A 158 -0.96 -11.01 36.48
C ALA A 158 -0.96 -11.05 34.94
N ASP A 159 -2.10 -10.80 34.30
CA ASP A 159 -2.26 -10.83 32.84
C ASP A 159 -1.85 -9.50 32.18
N GLU A 160 -1.67 -8.44 32.96
CA GLU A 160 -1.45 -7.07 32.47
C GLU A 160 -0.27 -6.98 31.49
N SER A 161 0.87 -7.55 31.87
CA SER A 161 2.09 -7.53 31.06
C SER A 161 1.90 -8.24 29.72
N GLY A 162 1.33 -9.45 29.75
CA GLY A 162 1.13 -10.25 28.53
C GLY A 162 0.17 -9.58 27.55
N LEU A 163 -0.91 -8.98 28.06
CA LEU A 163 -1.88 -8.29 27.22
C LEU A 163 -1.34 -7.00 26.61
N LEU A 164 -0.55 -6.22 27.36
CA LEU A 164 0.10 -5.02 26.84
C LEU A 164 1.18 -5.37 25.80
N GLU A 165 1.93 -6.45 25.97
CA GLU A 165 2.84 -6.97 24.95
C GLU A 165 2.10 -7.29 23.64
N LEU A 166 0.98 -8.02 23.72
CA LEU A 166 0.17 -8.37 22.55
C LEU A 166 -0.38 -7.13 21.84
N LEU A 167 -0.84 -6.13 22.60
CA LEU A 167 -1.31 -4.85 22.03
C LEU A 167 -0.19 -4.13 21.28
N VAL A 168 1.01 -4.05 21.87
CA VAL A 168 2.18 -3.42 21.26
C VAL A 168 2.63 -4.15 19.99
N LEU A 169 2.58 -5.49 19.98
CA LEU A 169 2.87 -6.29 18.79
C LEU A 169 1.85 -6.05 17.68
N ALA A 170 0.56 -6.02 18.01
CA ALA A 170 -0.52 -5.74 17.07
C ALA A 170 -0.42 -4.32 16.48
N ALA A 171 0.02 -3.34 17.28
CA ALA A 171 0.19 -1.95 16.87
C ALA A 171 1.40 -1.74 15.93
N GLY A 172 2.36 -2.67 15.87
CA GLY A 172 3.59 -2.49 15.09
C GLY A 172 3.38 -2.36 13.56
N GLY A 173 2.22 -2.73 13.02
CA GLY A 173 1.87 -2.46 11.63
C GLY A 173 1.54 -0.99 11.36
N LEU A 174 1.23 -0.23 12.41
CA LEU A 174 0.78 1.16 12.34
C LEU A 174 1.94 2.17 12.43
N ASP A 175 3.18 1.71 12.37
CA ASP A 175 4.38 2.57 12.49
C ASP A 175 4.61 3.42 11.22
N GLY A 176 3.97 3.07 10.11
CA GLY A 176 4.19 3.70 8.80
C GLY A 176 5.53 3.31 8.16
N LEU A 177 6.22 2.30 8.70
CA LEU A 177 7.51 1.80 8.21
C LEU A 177 7.36 0.50 7.42
N GLY A 178 8.28 0.28 6.47
CA GLY A 178 8.31 -0.93 5.64
C GLY A 178 7.00 -1.12 4.87
N ALA A 179 6.53 -2.38 4.79
CA ALA A 179 5.26 -2.70 4.15
C ALA A 179 4.06 -1.96 4.78
N GLY A 180 4.06 -1.73 6.10
CA GLY A 180 3.02 -0.99 6.81
C GLY A 180 1.59 -1.57 6.70
N ALA A 181 0.71 -0.99 7.49
CA ALA A 181 -0.71 -1.28 7.50
C ALA A 181 -1.49 -0.48 6.44
N HIS A 182 -2.55 -1.11 5.93
CA HIS A 182 -3.47 -0.47 4.98
C HIS A 182 -4.92 -0.71 5.39
N VAL A 183 -5.76 0.32 5.25
CA VAL A 183 -7.19 0.27 5.56
C VAL A 183 -8.04 0.49 4.32
N GLY A 184 -9.22 -0.13 4.28
CA GLY A 184 -10.20 0.06 3.22
C GLY A 184 -10.01 -0.84 1.99
N GLY A 185 -10.59 -0.41 0.87
CA GLY A 185 -10.58 -1.13 -0.40
C GLY A 185 -9.35 -0.83 -1.25
N ARG A 186 -9.00 -1.78 -2.12
CA ARG A 186 -7.90 -1.66 -3.11
C ARG A 186 -6.52 -1.36 -2.51
N THR A 187 -6.26 -1.85 -1.30
CA THR A 187 -4.97 -1.72 -0.62
C THR A 187 -3.80 -2.27 -1.44
N GLY A 188 -4.03 -3.28 -2.28
CA GLY A 188 -3.06 -3.81 -3.25
C GLY A 188 -2.54 -2.79 -4.28
N ARG A 189 -3.24 -1.66 -4.48
CA ARG A 189 -2.95 -0.67 -5.52
C ARG A 189 -2.35 0.63 -4.97
N GLY A 190 -1.93 0.69 -3.71
CA GLY A 190 -1.38 1.91 -3.10
C GLY A 190 -2.40 2.78 -2.34
N TYR A 191 -3.62 2.28 -2.13
CA TYR A 191 -4.66 2.97 -1.34
C TYR A 191 -4.59 2.58 0.13
N GLY A 192 -4.93 3.55 0.98
CA GLY A 192 -5.20 3.36 2.40
C GLY A 192 -4.00 3.02 3.25
N ALA A 193 -2.78 3.32 2.81
CA ALA A 193 -1.63 3.30 3.70
C ALA A 193 -1.93 4.20 4.91
N VAL A 194 -1.67 3.69 6.12
CA VAL A 194 -2.02 4.38 7.37
C VAL A 194 -0.88 4.27 8.37
N ARG A 195 -0.71 5.31 9.19
CA ARG A 195 0.16 5.27 10.37
C ARG A 195 -0.52 5.90 11.57
N VAL A 196 -0.11 5.52 12.77
CA VAL A 196 -0.47 6.28 13.97
C VAL A 196 0.52 7.41 14.16
N THR A 197 -0.01 8.62 14.31
CA THR A 197 0.76 9.85 14.54
C THR A 197 0.85 10.20 16.01
N ARG A 198 -0.05 9.65 16.84
CA ARG A 198 -0.10 9.90 18.27
C ARG A 198 -0.77 8.75 19.00
N TRP A 199 -0.18 8.38 20.13
CA TRP A 199 -0.77 7.49 21.12
C TRP A 199 -0.99 8.24 22.44
N THR A 200 -2.11 7.96 23.09
CA THR A 200 -2.30 8.27 24.51
C THR A 200 -2.76 7.00 25.22
N ALA A 201 -2.41 6.88 26.50
CA ALA A 201 -2.80 5.75 27.31
C ALA A 201 -3.21 6.23 28.70
N ARG A 202 -4.14 5.52 29.33
CA ARG A 202 -4.52 5.69 30.73
C ARG A 202 -4.82 4.36 31.37
N ARG A 203 -4.35 4.20 32.60
CA ARG A 203 -4.60 3.01 33.42
C ARG A 203 -5.62 3.30 34.53
N TYR A 204 -6.62 2.43 34.63
CA TYR A 204 -7.61 2.41 35.70
C TYR A 204 -7.51 1.10 36.47
N ASP A 205 -7.39 1.20 37.79
CA ASP A 205 -7.41 0.07 38.70
C ASP A 205 -8.83 -0.06 39.28
N LEU A 206 -9.58 -1.07 38.86
CA LEU A 206 -10.96 -1.24 39.29
C LEU A 206 -11.06 -2.09 40.57
N THR A 207 -9.91 -2.45 41.16
CA THR A 207 -9.86 -3.13 42.47
C THR A 207 -10.01 -2.16 43.64
N ASP A 208 -9.89 -0.85 43.37
CA ASP A 208 -10.10 0.22 44.33
C ASP A 208 -11.22 1.20 43.90
N GLU A 209 -11.80 1.89 44.87
CA GLU A 209 -12.91 2.82 44.67
C GLU A 209 -12.53 4.07 43.85
N HIS A 210 -11.26 4.50 43.92
CA HIS A 210 -10.78 5.69 43.23
C HIS A 210 -10.69 5.44 41.74
N GLY A 211 -10.13 4.31 41.33
CA GLY A 211 -10.04 3.89 39.94
C GLY A 211 -11.40 3.49 39.37
N TRP A 212 -12.28 2.90 40.19
CA TRP A 212 -13.68 2.67 39.81
C TRP A 212 -14.39 3.99 39.49
N PHE A 213 -14.31 4.98 40.38
CA PHE A 213 -14.90 6.29 40.16
C PHE A 213 -14.26 7.02 38.97
N ALA A 214 -12.93 7.01 38.88
CA ALA A 214 -12.20 7.67 37.79
C ALA A 214 -12.54 7.08 36.40
N HIS A 215 -12.84 5.78 36.32
CA HIS A 215 -13.31 5.16 35.09
C HIS A 215 -14.79 5.48 34.84
N HIS A 216 -15.69 5.18 35.78
CA HIS A 216 -17.13 5.26 35.53
C HIS A 216 -17.73 6.67 35.53
N ALA A 217 -17.11 7.64 36.21
CA ALA A 217 -17.60 9.02 36.25
C ALA A 217 -17.44 9.76 34.92
N ARG A 218 -16.62 9.25 33.99
CA ARG A 218 -16.38 9.90 32.69
C ARG A 218 -17.48 9.62 31.69
N THR A 219 -18.10 10.68 31.20
CA THR A 219 -19.05 10.64 30.09
C THR A 219 -18.37 10.26 28.78
N TRP A 220 -19.15 9.81 27.79
CA TRP A 220 -18.63 9.59 26.44
C TRP A 220 -18.07 10.87 25.82
N ALA A 221 -18.73 12.01 26.02
CA ALA A 221 -18.24 13.28 25.49
C ALA A 221 -16.83 13.63 26.04
N GLU A 222 -16.58 13.43 27.34
CA GLU A 222 -15.26 13.67 27.96
C GLU A 222 -14.19 12.66 27.57
N ARG A 223 -14.59 11.46 27.13
CA ARG A 223 -13.68 10.47 26.55
C ARG A 223 -13.21 10.90 25.18
N TRP A 224 -14.10 11.46 24.37
CA TRP A 224 -13.81 11.89 23.01
C TRP A 224 -13.19 13.30 22.92
N SER A 225 -13.65 14.26 23.72
CA SER A 225 -13.26 15.68 23.60
C SER A 225 -11.83 15.96 24.07
N ARG A 226 -11.38 15.28 25.13
CA ARG A 226 -10.06 15.50 25.72
C ARG A 226 -8.92 14.93 24.86
N ASP A 227 -9.27 14.00 23.98
CA ASP A 227 -8.34 13.39 23.01
C ASP A 227 -8.49 14.03 21.61
N ALA A 228 -9.65 14.63 21.30
CA ALA A 228 -9.89 15.40 20.07
C ALA A 228 -9.26 16.80 20.08
N ALA A 229 -8.92 17.36 21.25
CA ALA A 229 -8.09 18.55 21.31
C ALA A 229 -6.73 18.20 20.70
N VAL A 230 -6.51 18.61 19.45
CA VAL A 230 -5.22 18.55 18.76
C VAL A 230 -4.41 19.74 19.27
N PRO A 231 -3.53 19.64 20.30
CA PRO A 231 -2.37 20.50 20.27
C PRO A 231 -1.58 20.10 19.03
N GLY A 232 -1.02 21.08 18.32
CA GLY A 232 -0.12 20.83 17.20
C GLY A 232 0.96 19.81 17.55
N PRO A 233 1.66 19.26 16.55
CA PRO A 233 2.75 18.31 16.79
C PRO A 233 3.67 18.86 17.90
N PRO A 234 4.14 18.00 18.84
CA PRO A 234 5.11 18.45 19.83
C PRO A 234 6.27 19.13 19.09
N PRO A 235 6.82 20.24 19.60
CA PRO A 235 7.91 20.94 18.94
C PRO A 235 9.04 19.94 18.65
N VAL A 236 9.42 19.85 17.37
CA VAL A 236 10.51 18.99 16.92
C VAL A 236 11.78 19.62 17.47
N GLU A 237 12.32 19.09 18.57
CA GLU A 237 13.69 19.42 18.97
C GLU A 237 14.64 18.90 17.89
N GLU A 238 15.52 19.77 17.39
CA GLU A 238 16.45 19.58 16.26
C GLU A 238 17.57 18.55 16.54
N SER A 239 17.26 17.41 17.16
CA SER A 239 18.20 16.34 17.41
C SER A 239 18.26 15.39 16.21
N GLY A 240 19.13 15.72 15.25
CA GLY A 240 19.80 14.82 14.30
C GLY A 240 18.98 13.71 13.61
N ALA A 241 18.57 13.96 12.35
CA ALA A 241 18.35 12.98 11.26
C ALA A 241 17.56 11.67 11.53
N GLY A 242 16.84 11.55 12.65
CA GLY A 242 15.84 10.52 12.89
C GLY A 242 14.46 11.16 12.89
N VAL A 243 13.53 10.65 12.09
CA VAL A 243 12.11 11.01 12.19
C VAL A 243 11.70 10.79 13.66
N PRO A 244 11.16 11.81 14.37
CA PRO A 244 10.75 11.68 15.77
C PRO A 244 9.87 10.43 15.93
N GLY A 245 10.00 9.73 17.06
CA GLY A 245 9.25 8.51 17.35
C GLY A 245 7.79 8.65 16.93
N THR A 246 7.40 7.90 15.89
CA THR A 246 6.01 7.75 15.48
C THR A 246 5.69 6.25 15.48
N GLY A 247 4.59 5.86 16.11
CA GLY A 247 4.10 4.47 16.08
C GLY A 247 4.29 3.71 17.39
N ARG A 248 4.79 2.48 17.31
CA ARG A 248 4.94 1.52 18.42
C ARG A 248 5.79 2.05 19.57
N ALA A 249 6.83 2.83 19.26
CA ALA A 249 7.70 3.45 20.25
C ALA A 249 6.94 4.44 21.16
N ASP A 250 6.00 5.19 20.61
CA ASP A 250 5.22 6.17 21.38
C ASP A 250 4.16 5.48 22.22
N LEU A 251 3.53 4.43 21.68
CA LEU A 251 2.64 3.58 22.47
C LEU A 251 3.38 3.04 23.69
N LEU A 252 4.58 2.49 23.49
CA LEU A 252 5.41 2.01 24.59
C LEU A 252 5.77 3.10 25.58
N THR A 253 6.12 4.30 25.10
CA THR A 253 6.39 5.46 25.94
C THR A 253 5.17 5.86 26.76
N ALA A 254 3.98 5.93 26.14
CA ALA A 254 2.72 6.26 26.81
C ALA A 254 2.36 5.21 27.89
N LEU A 255 2.45 3.92 27.56
CA LEU A 255 2.19 2.83 28.51
C LEU A 255 3.16 2.86 29.70
N ARG A 256 4.46 3.10 29.43
CA ARG A 256 5.48 3.19 30.49
C ARG A 256 5.29 4.42 31.38
N GLY A 257 4.93 5.56 30.80
CA GLY A 257 4.64 6.78 31.54
C GLY A 257 3.52 6.55 32.56
N GLU A 258 2.43 5.90 32.14
CA GLU A 258 1.32 5.55 33.02
C GLU A 258 1.69 4.54 34.11
N LEU A 259 2.50 3.52 33.79
CA LEU A 259 2.99 2.56 34.78
C LEU A 259 3.88 3.24 35.83
N ALA A 260 4.82 4.08 35.38
CA ALA A 260 5.74 4.81 36.24
C ALA A 260 4.99 5.78 37.17
N ALA A 261 3.99 6.50 36.66
CA ALA A 261 3.15 7.41 37.43
C ALA A 261 2.38 6.71 38.56
N ARG A 262 2.24 5.37 38.52
CA ARG A 262 1.61 4.55 39.56
C ARG A 262 2.62 3.74 40.38
N GLY A 263 3.91 4.08 40.31
CA GLY A 263 4.97 3.41 41.06
C GLY A 263 5.18 1.94 40.64
N ARG A 264 4.76 1.56 39.43
CA ARG A 264 4.91 0.20 38.91
C ARG A 264 6.17 0.10 38.06
N SER A 265 6.85 -1.05 38.16
CA SER A 265 8.00 -1.34 37.31
C SER A 265 7.55 -1.47 35.84
N PRO A 266 8.26 -0.84 34.89
CA PRO A 266 7.96 -0.93 33.46
C PRO A 266 8.33 -2.29 32.84
N ALA A 267 8.55 -3.34 33.65
CA ALA A 267 8.88 -4.70 33.21
C ALA A 267 7.87 -5.27 32.17
N VAL A 268 6.66 -4.72 32.16
CA VAL A 268 5.57 -4.91 31.17
C VAL A 268 6.03 -4.66 29.71
N ALA A 269 7.11 -3.92 29.50
CA ALA A 269 7.72 -3.68 28.21
C ALA A 269 9.25 -3.87 28.30
N GLY A 270 9.69 -5.07 28.69
CA GLY A 270 11.12 -5.40 28.71
C GLY A 270 11.80 -5.17 27.35
N PRO A 271 13.14 -5.10 27.30
CA PRO A 271 13.90 -4.91 26.06
C PRO A 271 13.55 -5.93 24.96
N ALA A 272 13.00 -7.10 25.30
CA ALA A 272 12.52 -8.09 24.34
C ALA A 272 11.31 -7.62 23.49
N VAL A 273 10.45 -6.75 24.03
CA VAL A 273 9.31 -6.14 23.29
C VAL A 273 9.79 -4.96 22.44
N LEU A 274 10.80 -4.22 22.93
CA LEU A 274 11.45 -3.11 22.23
C LEU A 274 12.38 -3.55 21.11
N ALA A 275 13.04 -4.70 21.28
CA ALA A 275 13.78 -5.31 20.19
C ALA A 275 12.85 -5.27 18.98
N PRO A 276 13.32 -4.80 17.80
CA PRO A 276 12.54 -4.96 16.59
C PRO A 276 12.21 -6.45 16.54
N ALA A 277 10.98 -6.81 16.87
CA ALA A 277 10.57 -8.19 16.93
C ALA A 277 10.88 -8.69 15.53
N ALA A 278 11.88 -9.56 15.41
CA ALA A 278 12.49 -9.89 14.13
C ALA A 278 11.34 -10.20 13.19
N ASP A 279 11.18 -9.37 12.17
CA ASP A 279 9.96 -9.42 11.36
C ASP A 279 9.94 -10.78 10.67
N ARG A 280 9.15 -11.70 11.24
CA ARG A 280 9.10 -13.10 10.80
C ARG A 280 8.35 -13.26 9.49
N ARG A 281 7.81 -12.17 8.95
CA ARG A 281 7.14 -12.18 7.66
C ARG A 281 8.17 -12.34 6.57
N ARG A 282 8.05 -13.44 5.83
CA ARG A 282 8.80 -13.63 4.60
C ARG A 282 8.22 -12.70 3.53
N ARG A 283 8.99 -11.69 3.14
CA ARG A 283 8.56 -10.68 2.16
C ARG A 283 9.71 -10.21 1.28
N ALA A 284 9.38 -9.58 0.16
CA ALA A 284 10.33 -8.81 -0.61
C ALA A 284 9.80 -7.40 -0.87
N GLU A 285 10.70 -6.44 -0.98
CA GLU A 285 10.40 -5.04 -1.26
C GLU A 285 11.19 -4.63 -2.50
N LEU A 286 10.51 -4.42 -3.63
CA LEU A 286 11.13 -3.88 -4.83
C LEU A 286 11.00 -2.36 -4.83
N HIS A 287 12.12 -1.68 -4.65
CA HIS A 287 12.26 -0.23 -4.73
C HIS A 287 12.64 0.16 -6.16
N LEU A 288 11.85 1.04 -6.78
CA LEU A 288 12.03 1.53 -8.14
C LEU A 288 12.18 3.04 -8.13
N ALA A 289 13.28 3.55 -8.66
CA ALA A 289 13.38 4.94 -9.10
C ALA A 289 12.86 5.01 -10.54
N LEU A 290 11.81 5.81 -10.75
CA LEU A 290 11.12 5.94 -12.03
C LEU A 290 11.24 7.37 -12.54
N ALA A 291 11.45 7.53 -13.84
CA ALA A 291 11.40 8.82 -14.52
C ALA A 291 10.26 8.85 -15.54
N VAL A 292 9.56 9.97 -15.65
CA VAL A 292 8.62 10.22 -16.75
C VAL A 292 9.43 10.59 -17.98
N GLY A 293 9.60 9.63 -18.87
CA GLY A 293 10.52 9.77 -20.00
C GLY A 293 10.80 8.48 -20.69
N GLU A 294 11.65 8.58 -21.71
CA GLU A 294 12.20 7.45 -22.44
C GLU A 294 13.71 7.51 -22.40
N ARG A 295 14.36 6.37 -22.19
CA ARG A 295 15.77 6.27 -22.50
C ARG A 295 15.96 6.31 -24.01
N THR A 296 16.85 7.20 -24.44
CA THR A 296 17.37 7.11 -25.80
C THR A 296 18.13 5.78 -25.88
N PRO A 297 17.94 4.96 -26.93
CA PRO A 297 18.90 3.90 -27.18
C PRO A 297 20.30 4.52 -27.23
N PRO A 298 21.34 3.85 -26.72
CA PRO A 298 22.71 4.32 -26.94
C PRO A 298 22.86 4.55 -28.45
N PRO A 299 23.51 5.64 -28.90
CA PRO A 299 23.77 5.82 -30.31
C PRO A 299 24.40 4.54 -30.82
N VAL A 300 23.76 3.90 -31.80
CA VAL A 300 24.35 2.77 -32.51
C VAL A 300 25.63 3.35 -33.06
N GLY A 301 26.77 2.91 -32.52
CA GLY A 301 28.08 3.44 -32.89
C GLY A 301 28.14 3.54 -34.40
N ASP A 302 28.29 4.76 -34.90
CA ASP A 302 28.99 4.99 -36.13
C ASP A 302 30.24 4.11 -36.07
N GLY A 303 30.39 3.21 -37.03
CA GLY A 303 31.42 2.17 -37.05
C GLY A 303 32.84 2.72 -37.23
N SER A 304 33.21 3.83 -36.59
CA SER A 304 34.61 4.22 -36.40
C SER A 304 35.22 3.27 -35.38
N VAL A 305 35.72 2.17 -35.91
CA VAL A 305 36.72 1.31 -35.29
C VAL A 305 37.95 2.19 -35.06
N ASP A 306 38.03 2.87 -33.91
CA ASP A 306 39.31 3.35 -33.43
C ASP A 306 40.11 2.11 -33.01
N ASP A 307 41.19 1.88 -33.76
CA ASP A 307 42.03 0.68 -33.84
C ASP A 307 42.95 0.48 -32.61
N VAL A 308 42.45 0.77 -31.41
CA VAL A 308 43.21 0.55 -30.17
C VAL A 308 42.36 -0.26 -29.21
N GLY A 309 42.67 -1.55 -29.13
CA GLY A 309 41.95 -2.62 -28.45
C GLY A 309 41.87 -2.55 -26.92
N GLU A 310 41.38 -1.44 -26.37
CA GLU A 310 40.89 -1.39 -25.00
C GLU A 310 39.37 -1.48 -25.02
N ARG A 311 38.84 -2.72 -24.87
CA ARG A 311 37.46 -2.92 -24.42
C ARG A 311 37.31 -2.19 -23.08
N ARG A 312 36.68 -1.02 -23.10
CA ARG A 312 36.19 -0.39 -21.87
C ARG A 312 35.10 -1.29 -21.28
N ASP A 313 35.52 -2.18 -20.38
CA ASP A 313 34.64 -2.94 -19.46
C ASP A 313 33.99 -2.02 -18.40
N GLY A 314 34.09 -0.70 -18.58
CA GLY A 314 33.40 0.29 -17.76
C GLY A 314 31.94 0.40 -18.17
N VAL A 315 31.06 -0.23 -17.40
CA VAL A 315 29.63 0.11 -17.38
C VAL A 315 29.53 1.58 -16.94
N GLY A 316 29.55 2.49 -17.90
CA GLY A 316 29.26 3.90 -17.65
C GLY A 316 27.84 4.05 -17.08
N PRO A 317 27.56 5.13 -16.34
CA PRO A 317 26.21 5.41 -15.88
C PRO A 317 25.24 5.40 -17.06
N LEU A 318 24.07 4.79 -16.87
CA LEU A 318 23.02 4.74 -17.89
C LEU A 318 22.66 6.18 -18.31
N PRO A 319 22.47 6.45 -19.61
CA PRO A 319 22.13 7.79 -20.07
C PRO A 319 20.81 8.26 -19.44
N ASP A 320 20.75 9.56 -19.16
CA ASP A 320 19.57 10.18 -18.60
C ASP A 320 18.37 10.02 -19.54
N PRO A 321 17.18 9.71 -19.01
CA PRO A 321 15.97 9.61 -19.81
C PRO A 321 15.62 10.98 -20.40
N ARG A 322 15.23 11.00 -21.68
CA ARG A 322 14.62 12.17 -22.30
C ARG A 322 13.27 12.45 -21.64
N PRO A 323 12.99 13.70 -21.21
CA PRO A 323 11.73 14.04 -20.58
C PRO A 323 10.53 13.65 -21.45
N GLY A 324 9.60 12.89 -20.86
CA GLY A 324 8.36 12.46 -21.50
C GLY A 324 7.17 13.26 -21.00
N LEU A 325 6.02 13.10 -21.65
CA LEU A 325 4.77 13.74 -21.26
C LEU A 325 3.91 12.79 -20.42
N LEU A 326 3.37 13.28 -19.31
CA LEU A 326 2.38 12.59 -18.50
C LEU A 326 1.10 13.40 -18.42
N MET A 327 -0.03 12.80 -18.73
CA MET A 327 -1.32 13.48 -18.55
C MET A 327 -1.71 13.48 -17.07
N ILE A 328 -1.81 14.68 -16.48
CA ILE A 328 -2.16 14.89 -15.07
C ILE A 328 -3.62 15.33 -14.91
N GLY A 329 -4.24 15.93 -15.94
CA GLY A 329 -5.57 16.53 -15.84
C GLY A 329 -5.60 17.75 -14.91
N ASP A 330 -6.75 18.43 -14.87
CA ASP A 330 -6.89 19.70 -14.14
C ASP A 330 -6.80 19.51 -12.61
N ALA A 331 -6.82 20.59 -11.83
CA ALA A 331 -7.04 20.46 -10.39
C ALA A 331 -8.56 20.30 -10.12
N PRO A 332 -8.98 19.37 -9.24
CA PRO A 332 -10.38 19.27 -8.87
C PRO A 332 -10.83 20.57 -8.18
N THR A 333 -11.87 21.22 -8.70
CA THR A 333 -12.52 22.37 -8.05
C THR A 333 -13.56 21.87 -7.04
N GLY A 334 -13.51 22.37 -5.80
CA GLY A 334 -14.26 21.85 -4.65
C GLY A 334 -15.79 21.77 -4.81
N ASP A 335 -16.39 22.58 -5.68
CA ASP A 335 -17.85 22.62 -5.86
C ASP A 335 -18.42 21.53 -6.78
N ARG A 336 -17.58 20.70 -7.39
CA ARG A 336 -18.02 19.70 -8.37
C ARG A 336 -18.13 18.28 -7.82
N ILE A 337 -18.86 18.11 -6.72
CA ILE A 337 -19.18 16.78 -6.13
C ILE A 337 -19.86 15.84 -7.16
N SER A 338 -20.44 16.37 -8.24
CA SER A 338 -21.06 15.60 -9.33
C SER A 338 -20.25 15.48 -10.63
N SER A 339 -19.10 16.16 -10.79
CA SER A 339 -18.30 16.01 -12.01
C SER A 339 -17.32 14.86 -11.86
N VAL A 340 -17.50 13.82 -12.68
CA VAL A 340 -16.67 12.62 -12.72
C VAL A 340 -15.18 12.97 -12.90
N ASP A 341 -14.36 12.75 -11.88
CA ASP A 341 -12.89 12.87 -11.92
C ASP A 341 -12.32 11.77 -12.82
N ARG A 342 -12.05 12.10 -14.09
CA ARG A 342 -11.54 11.15 -15.09
C ARG A 342 -10.02 11.16 -15.24
N ALA A 343 -9.30 12.13 -14.67
CA ALA A 343 -7.87 12.27 -14.96
C ALA A 343 -7.01 12.92 -13.89
N HIS A 344 -7.52 13.36 -12.73
CA HIS A 344 -6.73 14.20 -11.82
C HIS A 344 -5.65 13.39 -11.10
N ARG A 345 -4.42 13.43 -11.62
CA ARG A 345 -3.22 12.90 -10.98
C ARG A 345 -2.55 13.95 -10.09
N ARG A 346 -3.33 14.91 -9.57
CA ARG A 346 -2.93 15.70 -8.40
C ARG A 346 -3.61 15.10 -7.18
N ARG A 347 -2.82 14.75 -6.16
CA ARG A 347 -3.32 14.16 -4.92
C ARG A 347 -2.87 14.96 -3.71
N PRO A 348 -3.69 15.03 -2.65
CA PRO A 348 -3.21 15.44 -1.34
C PRO A 348 -2.03 14.54 -0.94
N VAL A 349 -0.93 15.17 -0.57
CA VAL A 349 0.27 14.51 -0.07
C VAL A 349 0.65 15.23 1.22
N GLY A 350 0.68 14.47 2.32
CA GLY A 350 1.12 14.99 3.61
C GLY A 350 2.59 15.37 3.61
N ALA A 351 2.95 16.41 4.35
CA ALA A 351 4.35 16.74 4.60
C ALA A 351 5.04 15.60 5.38
N ALA A 352 6.35 15.46 5.19
CA ALA A 352 7.12 14.44 5.91
C ALA A 352 7.07 14.65 7.43
N ALA A 353 7.11 15.91 7.87
CA ALA A 353 7.05 16.30 9.28
C ALA A 353 5.65 16.13 9.87
N ASP A 354 4.61 16.57 9.16
CA ASP A 354 3.22 16.45 9.57
C ASP A 354 2.37 15.91 8.40
N PRO A 355 1.87 14.67 8.48
CA PRO A 355 1.11 14.08 7.39
C PRO A 355 -0.29 14.71 7.24
N THR A 356 -0.74 15.50 8.22
CA THR A 356 -2.03 16.23 8.18
C THR A 356 -1.91 17.56 7.44
N ASP A 357 -0.70 18.10 7.32
CA ASP A 357 -0.40 19.25 6.45
C ASP A 357 -0.26 18.75 5.01
N VAL A 358 -1.36 18.84 4.26
CA VAL A 358 -1.45 18.30 2.90
C VAL A 358 -1.31 19.36 1.84
N ARG A 359 -0.53 19.05 0.80
CA ARG A 359 -0.47 19.83 -0.45
C ARG A 359 -0.87 18.97 -1.63
N LEU A 360 -1.48 19.59 -2.65
CA LEU A 360 -1.75 18.91 -3.91
C LEU A 360 -0.44 18.77 -4.71
N ALA A 361 -0.04 17.52 -4.99
CA ALA A 361 1.16 17.21 -5.75
C ALA A 361 0.84 16.32 -6.97
N PRO A 362 1.55 16.46 -8.10
CA PRO A 362 1.42 15.52 -9.22
C PRO A 362 1.90 14.12 -8.79
N VAL A 363 1.24 13.08 -9.28
CA VAL A 363 1.54 11.67 -8.99
C VAL A 363 1.58 10.82 -10.26
N LEU A 364 2.28 9.70 -10.23
CA LEU A 364 2.18 8.69 -11.31
C LEU A 364 0.78 8.04 -11.34
N GLY A 365 0.10 8.00 -10.20
CA GLY A 365 -1.25 7.45 -10.04
C GLY A 365 -1.24 5.97 -9.62
N ASP A 366 -1.90 5.69 -8.50
CA ASP A 366 -2.01 4.38 -7.85
C ASP A 366 -2.42 3.23 -8.79
N THR A 367 -3.64 3.31 -9.32
CA THR A 367 -4.26 2.27 -10.14
C THR A 367 -3.61 2.22 -11.51
N ALA A 368 -3.19 3.36 -12.05
CA ALA A 368 -2.52 3.42 -13.35
C ALA A 368 -1.17 2.70 -13.29
N LEU A 369 -0.35 3.00 -12.27
CA LEU A 369 0.99 2.42 -12.16
C LEU A 369 0.93 0.94 -11.80
N PHE A 370 0.06 0.56 -10.86
CA PHE A 370 -0.15 -0.85 -10.55
C PHE A 370 -0.65 -1.63 -11.78
N SER A 371 -1.53 -1.03 -12.59
CA SER A 371 -2.01 -1.65 -13.83
C SER A 371 -0.93 -1.76 -14.89
N LEU A 372 -0.05 -0.76 -15.02
CA LEU A 372 1.12 -0.83 -15.90
C LEU A 372 1.98 -2.03 -15.53
N PHE A 373 2.39 -2.16 -14.26
CA PHE A 373 3.18 -3.30 -13.81
C PHE A 373 2.46 -4.63 -14.02
N LYS A 374 1.16 -4.69 -13.73
CA LYS A 374 0.35 -5.89 -13.90
C LYS A 374 0.26 -6.33 -15.37
N ARG A 375 0.14 -5.39 -16.31
CA ARG A 375 0.10 -5.67 -17.76
C ARG A 375 1.47 -6.07 -18.30
N VAL A 376 2.52 -5.34 -17.90
CA VAL A 376 3.91 -5.68 -18.24
C VAL A 376 4.23 -7.11 -17.82
N ALA A 377 3.93 -7.44 -16.56
CA ALA A 377 4.06 -8.78 -16.02
C ALA A 377 3.22 -9.81 -16.78
N ALA A 378 1.96 -9.50 -17.12
CA ALA A 378 1.07 -10.40 -17.86
C ALA A 378 1.63 -10.77 -19.23
N ARG A 379 2.11 -9.77 -19.98
CA ARG A 379 2.77 -9.97 -21.27
C ARG A 379 4.02 -10.84 -21.10
N LEU A 380 4.92 -10.49 -20.19
CA LEU A 380 6.18 -11.22 -20.00
C LEU A 380 5.96 -12.71 -19.72
N VAL A 381 5.01 -13.05 -18.84
CA VAL A 381 4.71 -14.46 -18.54
C VAL A 381 3.95 -15.16 -19.66
N ARG A 382 3.08 -14.45 -20.39
CA ARG A 382 2.39 -14.99 -21.56
C ARG A 382 3.40 -15.34 -22.65
N ASP A 383 4.21 -14.37 -23.05
CA ASP A 383 5.18 -14.51 -24.13
C ASP A 383 6.21 -15.61 -23.79
N THR A 384 6.64 -15.69 -22.52
CA THR A 384 7.51 -16.78 -22.04
C THR A 384 6.80 -18.14 -22.11
N ALA A 385 5.57 -18.26 -21.61
CA ALA A 385 4.84 -19.53 -21.63
C ALA A 385 4.53 -20.00 -23.06
N GLU A 386 4.13 -19.09 -23.95
CA GLU A 386 3.88 -19.37 -25.37
C GLU A 386 5.16 -19.82 -26.08
N HIS A 387 6.30 -19.17 -25.80
CA HIS A 387 7.61 -19.57 -26.32
C HIS A 387 8.02 -20.98 -25.86
N LEU A 388 7.66 -21.36 -24.63
CA LEU A 388 7.93 -22.70 -24.07
C LEU A 388 6.89 -23.76 -24.50
N GLY A 389 5.91 -23.42 -25.33
CA GLY A 389 4.85 -24.33 -25.74
C GLY A 389 3.84 -24.67 -24.63
N GLY A 390 3.77 -23.86 -23.58
CA GLY A 390 2.84 -24.03 -22.48
C GLY A 390 1.39 -23.63 -22.84
N PRO A 391 0.37 -24.24 -22.22
CA PRO A 391 -1.02 -23.86 -22.47
C PRO A 391 -1.33 -22.46 -21.93
N SER A 392 -2.26 -21.75 -22.60
CA SER A 392 -2.65 -20.38 -22.22
C SER A 392 -3.26 -20.25 -20.80
N SER A 393 -3.69 -21.35 -20.19
CA SER A 393 -4.16 -21.40 -18.81
C SER A 393 -3.03 -21.29 -17.78
N LEU A 394 -1.82 -21.73 -18.12
CA LEU A 394 -0.68 -21.79 -17.21
C LEU A 394 -0.20 -20.39 -16.81
N TRP A 395 0.03 -19.51 -17.79
CA TRP A 395 0.47 -18.14 -17.48
C TRP A 395 -0.60 -17.36 -16.72
N ARG A 396 -1.90 -17.58 -17.04
CA ARG A 396 -3.02 -16.94 -16.32
C ARG A 396 -3.07 -17.40 -14.87
N HIS A 397 -2.81 -18.68 -14.61
CA HIS A 397 -2.75 -19.22 -13.26
C HIS A 397 -1.66 -18.52 -12.43
N TRP A 398 -0.43 -18.44 -12.95
CA TRP A 398 0.69 -17.81 -12.25
C TRP A 398 0.53 -16.30 -12.12
N HIS A 399 0.04 -15.63 -13.16
CA HIS A 399 -0.29 -14.21 -13.09
C HIS A 399 -1.34 -13.93 -12.01
N ALA A 400 -2.41 -14.73 -11.96
CA ALA A 400 -3.43 -14.64 -10.90
C ALA A 400 -2.88 -14.96 -9.51
N HIS A 401 -1.90 -15.87 -9.41
CA HIS A 401 -1.26 -16.22 -8.14
C HIS A 401 -0.46 -15.04 -7.55
N TRP A 402 0.25 -14.27 -8.39
CA TRP A 402 1.05 -13.13 -7.92
C TRP A 402 0.27 -11.82 -7.86
N TRP A 403 -0.51 -11.50 -8.89
CA TRP A 403 -1.19 -10.20 -9.06
C TRP A 403 -2.68 -10.21 -8.69
N GLY A 404 -3.17 -11.34 -8.19
CA GLY A 404 -4.57 -11.57 -7.85
C GLY A 404 -5.47 -11.69 -9.08
N ALA A 405 -6.64 -12.30 -8.87
CA ALA A 405 -7.68 -12.44 -9.89
C ALA A 405 -9.06 -12.20 -9.28
N ASP A 406 -9.92 -11.54 -10.07
CA ASP A 406 -11.32 -11.37 -9.71
C ASP A 406 -12.08 -12.70 -9.82
N ALA A 407 -13.17 -12.81 -9.06
CA ALA A 407 -13.99 -14.02 -8.92
C ALA A 407 -14.78 -14.44 -10.18
N GLU A 408 -14.52 -13.87 -11.37
CA GLU A 408 -15.40 -14.03 -12.55
C GLU A 408 -15.60 -15.50 -12.99
N ARG A 409 -14.74 -16.43 -12.55
CA ARG A 409 -14.88 -17.89 -12.78
C ARG A 409 -14.48 -18.76 -11.57
N GLY A 410 -14.45 -18.21 -10.36
CA GLY A 410 -14.01 -18.95 -9.18
C GLY A 410 -13.80 -18.10 -7.93
N VAL A 411 -13.17 -18.68 -6.91
CA VAL A 411 -12.86 -17.97 -5.66
C VAL A 411 -11.85 -16.84 -5.95
N PRO A 412 -12.14 -15.59 -5.56
CA PRO A 412 -11.22 -14.47 -5.78
C PRO A 412 -9.87 -14.77 -5.12
N ARG A 413 -8.79 -14.51 -5.84
CA ARG A 413 -7.42 -14.72 -5.33
C ARG A 413 -6.82 -13.37 -4.92
N PRO A 414 -6.40 -13.19 -3.65
CA PRO A 414 -5.75 -11.97 -3.24
C PRO A 414 -4.40 -11.82 -3.96
N SER A 415 -4.03 -10.56 -4.25
CA SER A 415 -2.72 -10.25 -4.82
C SER A 415 -1.64 -10.44 -3.75
N ARG A 416 -0.52 -11.07 -4.14
CA ARG A 416 0.70 -11.13 -3.32
C ARG A 416 1.57 -9.90 -3.51
N VAL A 417 1.49 -9.30 -4.70
CA VAL A 417 2.16 -8.04 -5.04
C VAL A 417 1.25 -6.87 -4.70
N ARG A 418 1.77 -5.88 -3.99
CA ARG A 418 1.08 -4.66 -3.61
C ARG A 418 1.94 -3.43 -3.91
N LEU A 419 1.35 -2.40 -4.50
CA LEU A 419 1.96 -1.07 -4.51
C LEU A 419 1.79 -0.44 -3.11
N ARG A 420 2.88 -0.05 -2.46
CA ARG A 420 2.86 0.41 -1.07
C ARG A 420 2.09 1.72 -0.88
N ALA A 421 2.38 2.71 -1.70
CA ALA A 421 1.75 4.02 -1.67
C ALA A 421 1.74 4.63 -3.07
N THR A 422 1.01 5.73 -3.25
CA THR A 422 0.97 6.45 -4.52
C THR A 422 2.30 7.20 -4.74
N PRO A 423 3.05 6.92 -5.82
CA PRO A 423 4.30 7.62 -6.08
C PRO A 423 4.08 9.07 -6.46
N VAL A 424 4.69 9.97 -5.69
CA VAL A 424 4.63 11.41 -5.87
C VAL A 424 5.74 11.84 -6.84
N LEU A 425 5.37 12.65 -7.82
CA LEU A 425 6.33 13.19 -8.77
C LEU A 425 7.09 14.37 -8.17
N THR A 426 8.41 14.32 -8.32
CA THR A 426 9.34 15.39 -7.99
C THR A 426 10.03 15.87 -9.27
N GLY A 427 10.33 17.17 -9.35
CA GLY A 427 10.87 17.78 -10.57
C GLY A 427 9.90 17.74 -11.77
N GLY A 428 10.47 17.92 -12.96
CA GLY A 428 9.69 18.14 -14.19
C GLY A 428 8.99 19.50 -14.20
N ALA A 429 8.17 19.74 -15.21
CA ALA A 429 7.43 20.99 -15.37
C ALA A 429 5.97 20.74 -15.79
N PRO A 430 4.99 21.46 -15.20
CA PRO A 430 3.64 21.46 -15.75
C PRO A 430 3.66 22.05 -17.16
N LEU A 431 2.87 21.48 -18.06
CA LEU A 431 2.78 21.90 -19.45
C LEU A 431 1.34 21.82 -19.90
N THR A 432 0.74 22.95 -20.28
CA THR A 432 -0.56 22.96 -20.93
C THR A 432 -0.35 22.90 -22.43
N THR A 433 -0.92 21.89 -23.08
CA THR A 433 -0.85 21.75 -24.54
C THR A 433 -2.24 21.83 -25.14
N THR A 434 -2.35 22.57 -26.25
CA THR A 434 -3.55 22.59 -27.07
C THR A 434 -3.31 21.72 -28.29
N ARG A 435 -4.20 20.76 -28.50
CA ARG A 435 -4.17 19.84 -29.64
C ARG A 435 -5.39 20.08 -30.50
N LEU A 436 -5.20 19.99 -31.80
CA LEU A 436 -6.27 20.07 -32.76
C LEU A 436 -6.45 18.70 -33.42
N THR A 437 -7.69 18.26 -33.56
CA THR A 437 -7.96 17.02 -34.32
C THR A 437 -7.77 17.29 -35.79
N VAL A 438 -6.88 16.53 -36.40
CA VAL A 438 -6.67 16.53 -37.85
C VAL A 438 -7.53 15.42 -38.45
N ASP A 439 -8.28 15.74 -39.49
CA ASP A 439 -9.00 14.76 -40.28
C ASP A 439 -7.98 13.85 -40.99
N ALA A 440 -8.06 12.54 -40.76
CA ALA A 440 -7.08 11.60 -41.31
C ALA A 440 -7.17 11.44 -42.84
N LEU A 441 -8.31 11.77 -43.45
CA LEU A 441 -8.53 11.68 -44.89
C LEU A 441 -8.09 12.95 -45.62
N PHE A 442 -8.35 14.12 -45.04
CA PHE A 442 -8.11 15.41 -45.70
C PHE A 442 -6.87 16.15 -45.19
N GLY A 443 -6.34 15.79 -44.01
CA GLY A 443 -5.23 16.51 -43.39
C GLY A 443 -5.62 17.88 -42.81
N ASP A 444 -6.90 18.26 -42.92
CA ASP A 444 -7.44 19.52 -42.45
C ASP A 444 -7.83 19.47 -40.97
N ALA A 445 -7.94 20.67 -40.40
CA ALA A 445 -8.43 20.84 -39.05
C ALA A 445 -9.91 20.49 -38.94
N VAL A 446 -10.29 19.65 -37.98
CA VAL A 446 -11.71 19.42 -37.66
C VAL A 446 -12.22 20.58 -36.82
N ASP A 447 -13.11 21.38 -37.38
CA ASP A 447 -13.73 22.52 -36.70
C ASP A 447 -14.35 22.13 -35.34
N GLY A 448 -14.11 22.96 -34.33
CA GLY A 448 -14.61 22.75 -32.98
C GLY A 448 -13.92 21.62 -32.19
N ARG A 449 -12.85 21.01 -32.72
CA ARG A 449 -12.11 19.92 -32.03
C ARG A 449 -10.72 20.34 -31.56
N LEU A 450 -10.70 21.43 -30.80
CA LEU A 450 -9.54 21.91 -30.08
C LEU A 450 -9.61 21.42 -28.63
N PHE A 451 -8.60 20.64 -28.23
CA PHE A 451 -8.50 20.04 -26.91
C PHE A 451 -7.31 20.65 -26.18
N THR A 452 -7.56 21.37 -25.10
CA THR A 452 -6.51 21.78 -24.17
C THR A 452 -6.36 20.69 -23.12
N THR A 453 -5.12 20.32 -22.80
CA THR A 453 -4.82 19.26 -21.83
C THR A 453 -3.61 19.65 -20.98
N ASP A 454 -3.79 19.55 -19.67
CA ASP A 454 -2.72 19.72 -18.70
C ASP A 454 -1.88 18.45 -18.57
N LEU A 455 -0.60 18.61 -18.87
CA LEU A 455 0.44 17.60 -18.84
C LEU A 455 1.50 17.95 -17.79
N HIS A 456 2.36 16.99 -17.50
CA HIS A 456 3.60 17.15 -16.75
C HIS A 456 4.73 16.56 -17.57
N CYS A 457 5.74 17.37 -17.87
CA CYS A 457 6.88 17.01 -18.69
C CYS A 457 8.07 16.64 -17.78
N GLY A 458 8.57 15.41 -17.90
CA GLY A 458 9.68 14.92 -17.08
C GLY A 458 9.30 14.69 -15.62
N GLY A 459 10.31 14.65 -14.75
CA GLY A 459 10.18 14.38 -13.33
C GLY A 459 10.44 12.92 -12.97
N ALA A 460 10.62 12.68 -11.67
CA ALA A 460 10.94 11.38 -11.10
C ALA A 460 10.01 11.02 -9.95
N ALA A 461 9.88 9.74 -9.65
CA ALA A 461 9.14 9.26 -8.49
C ALA A 461 9.74 7.95 -7.98
N GLU A 462 9.60 7.70 -6.68
CA GLU A 462 9.93 6.41 -6.08
C GLU A 462 8.67 5.56 -5.93
N ALA A 463 8.74 4.31 -6.39
CA ALA A 463 7.67 3.34 -6.24
C ALA A 463 8.19 2.10 -5.51
N VAL A 464 7.40 1.60 -4.56
CA VAL A 464 7.74 0.38 -3.81
C VAL A 464 6.67 -0.67 -4.01
N LEU A 465 7.06 -1.85 -4.49
CA LEU A 465 6.21 -3.03 -4.55
C LEU A 465 6.55 -3.98 -3.40
N ASP A 466 5.59 -4.20 -2.52
CA ASP A 466 5.64 -5.24 -1.50
C ASP A 466 5.22 -6.58 -2.11
N VAL A 467 5.97 -7.64 -1.83
CA VAL A 467 5.63 -9.01 -2.21
C VAL A 467 5.54 -9.87 -0.96
N ARG A 468 4.34 -10.37 -0.67
CA ARG A 468 4.13 -11.30 0.45
C ARG A 468 4.47 -12.72 0.04
N GLU A 469 5.24 -13.42 0.88
CA GLU A 469 5.70 -14.79 0.62
C GLU A 469 6.33 -14.94 -0.78
N PRO A 470 7.40 -14.18 -1.10
CA PRO A 470 8.00 -14.18 -2.43
C PRO A 470 8.60 -15.56 -2.74
N ASP A 471 8.27 -16.15 -3.88
CA ASP A 471 9.04 -17.27 -4.42
C ASP A 471 10.11 -16.79 -5.40
N GLU A 472 11.06 -17.64 -5.77
CA GLU A 472 12.12 -17.23 -6.71
C GLU A 472 11.55 -16.88 -8.09
N ALA A 473 10.42 -17.48 -8.47
CA ALA A 473 9.77 -17.20 -9.75
C ALA A 473 9.19 -15.77 -9.83
N VAL A 474 8.54 -15.26 -8.78
CA VAL A 474 8.08 -13.86 -8.77
C VAL A 474 9.25 -12.88 -8.78
N LEU A 475 10.35 -13.19 -8.11
CA LEU A 475 11.58 -12.38 -8.17
C LEU A 475 12.18 -12.37 -9.59
N GLY A 476 12.11 -13.50 -10.30
CA GLY A 476 12.50 -13.59 -11.71
C GLY A 476 11.61 -12.73 -12.60
N LEU A 477 10.30 -12.73 -12.36
CA LEU A 477 9.36 -11.88 -13.08
C LEU A 477 9.61 -10.39 -12.83
N LEU A 478 9.87 -10.01 -11.58
CA LEU A 478 10.22 -8.63 -11.22
C LEU A 478 11.54 -8.18 -11.87
N THR A 479 12.50 -9.09 -12.02
CA THR A 479 13.75 -8.82 -12.78
C THR A 479 13.44 -8.50 -14.24
N LEU A 480 12.58 -9.28 -14.91
CA LEU A 480 12.17 -9.01 -16.29
C LEU A 480 11.38 -7.70 -16.42
N LEU A 481 10.51 -7.41 -15.45
CA LEU A 481 9.77 -6.15 -15.40
C LEU A 481 10.72 -4.95 -15.31
N VAL A 482 11.74 -5.02 -14.44
CA VAL A 482 12.78 -3.98 -14.34
C VAL A 482 13.53 -3.84 -15.65
N ARG A 483 13.95 -4.95 -16.28
CA ARG A 483 14.61 -4.92 -17.59
C ARG A 483 13.75 -4.19 -18.64
N GLU A 484 12.46 -4.49 -18.70
CA GLU A 484 11.57 -3.87 -19.67
C GLU A 484 11.42 -2.36 -19.43
N LEU A 485 11.19 -1.95 -18.19
CA LEU A 485 11.09 -0.54 -17.83
C LEU A 485 12.40 0.22 -18.01
N ALA A 486 13.55 -0.43 -17.82
CA ALA A 486 14.86 0.20 -17.90
C ALA A 486 15.41 0.29 -19.33
N THR A 487 14.85 -0.45 -20.30
CA THR A 487 15.36 -0.47 -21.68
C THR A 487 14.46 0.31 -22.62
N VAL A 488 13.34 -0.27 -23.03
CA VAL A 488 12.33 0.37 -23.87
C VAL A 488 10.96 0.01 -23.31
N PRO A 489 10.35 0.87 -22.48
CA PRO A 489 9.01 0.63 -21.97
C PRO A 489 8.02 0.69 -23.13
N PHE A 490 7.59 -0.49 -23.61
CA PHE A 490 6.58 -0.61 -24.66
C PHE A 490 5.20 -0.17 -24.17
N GLU A 491 4.95 -0.34 -22.87
CA GLU A 491 3.70 0.07 -22.26
C GLU A 491 3.77 1.46 -21.65
N THR A 492 2.62 2.12 -21.69
CA THR A 492 2.42 3.48 -21.22
C THR A 492 1.43 3.54 -20.07
N LEU A 493 1.63 4.53 -19.22
CA LEU A 493 0.93 4.78 -17.99
C LEU A 493 -0.30 5.68 -18.19
N GLY A 494 -1.48 5.12 -17.95
CA GLY A 494 -2.77 5.83 -18.00
C GLY A 494 -3.24 6.14 -19.43
N ALA A 495 -4.05 7.18 -19.60
CA ALA A 495 -4.66 7.53 -20.89
C ALA A 495 -3.75 8.41 -21.77
N GLY A 496 -4.07 8.51 -23.06
CA GLY A 496 -3.30 9.29 -24.05
C GLY A 496 -2.09 8.57 -24.64
N THR A 497 -2.05 7.24 -24.53
CA THR A 497 -0.96 6.37 -25.01
C THR A 497 -0.69 6.54 -26.51
N GLY A 498 -1.76 6.64 -27.31
CA GLY A 498 -1.69 6.87 -28.75
C GLY A 498 -1.12 8.24 -29.14
N SER A 499 -0.95 9.15 -28.18
CA SER A 499 -0.33 10.46 -28.38
C SER A 499 1.06 10.58 -27.74
N GLY A 500 1.69 9.44 -27.40
CA GLY A 500 3.03 9.40 -26.80
C GLY A 500 3.09 9.74 -25.32
N ASN A 501 1.94 9.91 -24.64
CA ASN A 501 1.91 10.22 -23.21
C ASN A 501 2.09 8.95 -22.35
N GLY A 502 2.60 9.13 -21.13
CA GLY A 502 2.64 8.10 -20.09
C GLY A 502 3.86 7.20 -20.12
N ARG A 503 4.92 7.57 -20.84
CA ARG A 503 6.15 6.76 -20.86
C ARG A 503 6.91 6.91 -19.57
N VAL A 504 7.27 5.77 -18.97
CA VAL A 504 7.96 5.71 -17.67
C VAL A 504 9.12 4.75 -17.79
N THR A 505 10.31 5.20 -17.39
CA THR A 505 11.54 4.41 -17.41
C THR A 505 12.06 4.19 -16.00
N ALA A 506 12.51 2.97 -15.71
CA ALA A 506 13.21 2.69 -14.46
C ALA A 506 14.66 3.20 -14.55
N THR A 507 15.02 4.15 -13.69
CA THR A 507 16.37 4.70 -13.57
C THR A 507 17.21 3.97 -12.54
N GLY A 508 16.57 3.31 -11.57
CA GLY A 508 17.20 2.44 -10.58
C GLY A 508 16.19 1.43 -10.03
N ALA A 509 16.68 0.29 -9.57
CA ALA A 509 15.85 -0.79 -9.05
C ALA A 509 16.63 -1.70 -8.11
N ALA A 510 16.13 -1.89 -6.90
CA ALA A 510 16.70 -2.82 -5.92
C ALA A 510 15.59 -3.63 -5.24
N VAL A 511 15.85 -4.93 -5.02
CA VAL A 511 14.94 -5.79 -4.27
C VAL A 511 15.57 -6.18 -2.93
N THR A 512 14.87 -5.89 -1.84
CA THR A 512 15.25 -6.28 -0.47
C THR A 512 14.40 -7.47 -0.04
N ILE A 513 15.02 -8.59 0.30
CA ILE A 513 14.36 -9.83 0.69
C ILE A 513 14.51 -10.03 2.19
N HIS A 514 13.38 -10.19 2.86
CA HIS A 514 13.28 -10.53 4.27
C HIS A 514 12.95 -12.04 4.38
N PRO A 515 13.86 -12.87 4.90
CA PRO A 515 13.71 -14.33 4.89
C PRO A 515 12.60 -14.85 5.81
N GLY A 516 12.22 -14.09 6.83
CA GLY A 516 11.17 -14.46 7.80
C GLY A 516 11.64 -15.39 8.93
N ASP A 517 12.88 -15.89 8.87
CA ASP A 517 13.52 -16.69 9.93
C ASP A 517 14.26 -15.82 10.96
N GLY A 518 14.12 -14.49 10.87
CA GLY A 518 14.87 -13.53 11.68
C GLY A 518 16.29 -13.26 11.18
N GLY A 519 16.71 -13.89 10.08
CA GLY A 519 17.96 -13.59 9.39
C GLY A 519 17.98 -12.16 8.81
N PRO A 520 19.18 -11.62 8.55
CA PRO A 520 19.31 -10.28 7.98
C PRO A 520 18.66 -10.20 6.60
N ALA A 521 18.09 -9.04 6.29
CA ALA A 521 17.57 -8.78 4.96
C ALA A 521 18.71 -8.76 3.92
N ARG A 522 18.45 -9.27 2.72
CA ARG A 522 19.40 -9.27 1.60
C ARG A 522 18.90 -8.37 0.49
N THR A 523 19.73 -7.43 0.04
CA THR A 523 19.41 -6.54 -1.09
C THR A 523 20.14 -6.99 -2.36
N VAL A 524 19.45 -6.93 -3.49
CA VAL A 524 19.99 -7.20 -4.83
C VAL A 524 19.65 -6.03 -5.74
N ASP A 525 20.67 -5.41 -6.33
CA ASP A 525 20.50 -4.36 -7.34
C ASP A 525 20.09 -5.00 -8.69
N LEU A 526 18.83 -4.82 -9.06
CA LEU A 526 18.28 -5.36 -10.30
C LEU A 526 18.74 -4.57 -11.54
N THR A 527 19.14 -3.31 -11.37
CA THR A 527 19.72 -2.52 -12.47
C THR A 527 21.09 -3.07 -12.83
N ALA A 528 21.94 -3.28 -11.81
CA ALA A 528 23.23 -3.96 -11.99
C ALA A 528 23.04 -5.37 -12.58
N ALA A 529 22.08 -6.15 -12.05
CA ALA A 529 21.81 -7.49 -12.57
C ALA A 529 21.43 -7.53 -14.06
N VAL A 530 20.74 -6.49 -14.56
CA VAL A 530 20.30 -6.39 -15.96
C VAL A 530 21.41 -5.90 -16.88
N PHE A 531 22.21 -4.92 -16.47
CA PHE A 531 23.19 -4.26 -17.34
C PHE A 531 24.64 -4.73 -17.15
N ALA A 532 24.97 -5.42 -16.05
CA ALA A 532 26.28 -6.01 -15.78
C ALA A 532 26.16 -7.55 -15.69
N PRO A 533 26.12 -8.27 -16.82
CA PRO A 533 25.77 -9.70 -16.86
C PRO A 533 26.74 -10.63 -16.11
N ALA A 534 27.94 -10.15 -15.79
CA ALA A 534 28.97 -10.85 -15.01
C ALA A 534 28.92 -10.54 -13.50
N SER A 535 28.02 -9.68 -13.04
CA SER A 535 27.97 -9.27 -11.63
C SER A 535 27.39 -10.37 -10.73
N PRO A 536 27.68 -10.35 -9.41
CA PRO A 536 27.06 -11.24 -8.43
C PRO A 536 25.52 -11.11 -8.39
N GLU A 537 25.01 -9.90 -8.63
CA GLU A 537 23.58 -9.60 -8.73
C GLU A 537 22.98 -10.31 -9.96
N ALA A 538 23.67 -10.29 -11.11
CA ALA A 538 23.24 -11.00 -12.31
C ALA A 538 23.20 -12.52 -12.09
N ALA A 539 24.18 -13.10 -11.39
CA ALA A 539 24.16 -14.52 -11.04
C ALA A 539 22.95 -14.88 -10.15
N THR A 540 22.62 -14.01 -9.20
CA THR A 540 21.43 -14.18 -8.33
C THR A 540 20.13 -14.07 -9.13
N ALA A 541 20.01 -13.06 -9.99
CA ALA A 541 18.85 -12.85 -10.84
C ALA A 541 18.64 -13.99 -11.85
N ARG A 542 19.71 -14.57 -12.41
CA ARG A 542 19.63 -15.75 -13.30
C ARG A 542 19.02 -16.97 -12.60
N ARG A 543 19.32 -17.19 -11.31
CA ARG A 543 18.67 -18.25 -10.54
C ARG A 543 17.16 -18.02 -10.43
N TRP A 544 16.74 -16.79 -10.17
CA TRP A 544 15.32 -16.42 -10.14
C TRP A 544 14.63 -16.58 -11.49
N LEU A 545 15.31 -16.20 -12.58
CA LEU A 545 14.82 -16.40 -13.95
C LEU A 545 14.69 -17.89 -14.29
N ALA A 546 15.62 -18.73 -13.84
CA ALA A 546 15.53 -20.19 -14.01
C ALA A 546 14.31 -20.76 -13.27
N ALA A 547 14.02 -20.27 -12.05
CA ALA A 547 12.83 -20.66 -11.30
C ALA A 547 11.52 -20.22 -12.00
N LEU A 548 11.50 -19.00 -12.58
CA LEU A 548 10.37 -18.54 -13.39
C LEU A 548 10.18 -19.42 -14.64
N HIS A 549 11.27 -19.69 -15.36
CA HIS A 549 11.26 -20.55 -16.55
C HIS A 549 10.71 -21.94 -16.21
N ALA A 550 11.22 -22.58 -15.14
CA ALA A 550 10.74 -23.88 -14.70
C ALA A 550 9.24 -23.89 -14.34
N ARG A 551 8.72 -22.80 -13.77
CA ARG A 551 7.28 -22.64 -13.43
C ARG A 551 6.38 -22.46 -14.66
N LEU A 552 6.92 -21.93 -15.75
CA LEU A 552 6.20 -21.66 -17.00
C LEU A 552 6.41 -22.74 -18.07
N ALA A 553 7.39 -23.63 -17.89
CA ALA A 553 7.58 -24.79 -18.75
C ALA A 553 6.37 -25.75 -18.64
N PRO A 554 5.94 -26.39 -19.74
CA PRO A 554 4.91 -27.42 -19.69
C PRO A 554 5.36 -28.56 -18.77
N ALA A 555 4.42 -29.14 -18.02
CA ALA A 555 4.70 -30.36 -17.26
C ALA A 555 5.11 -31.46 -18.26
N ASP A 556 6.19 -32.18 -17.95
CA ASP A 556 6.64 -33.28 -18.79
C ASP A 556 5.53 -34.34 -18.86
N PRO A 557 4.92 -34.60 -20.04
CA PRO A 557 3.81 -35.56 -20.15
C PRO A 557 4.23 -37.00 -19.82
N SER A 558 5.51 -37.27 -19.63
CA SER A 558 6.07 -38.58 -19.29
C SER A 558 6.05 -38.93 -17.80
N GLY A 559 5.67 -38.00 -16.91
CA GLY A 559 5.48 -38.24 -15.48
C GLY A 559 4.08 -38.73 -15.14
N GLY A 560 3.67 -39.91 -15.62
CA GLY A 560 2.47 -40.59 -15.13
C GLY A 560 2.61 -40.96 -13.64
N ASP A 561 1.49 -40.98 -12.93
CA ASP A 561 1.34 -41.40 -11.52
C ASP A 561 2.37 -42.47 -11.12
N ARG A 562 3.22 -42.11 -10.16
CA ARG A 562 3.95 -43.05 -9.30
C ARG A 562 3.84 -42.62 -7.85
#